data_AF-A0A354IRD1-F1
#
_entry.id   AF-A0A354IRD1-F1
#
_cell.length_a   1.000
_cell.length_b   1.000
_cell.length_c   1.000
_cell.angle_alpha   90.00
_cell.angle_beta   90.00
_cell.angle_gamma   90.00
#
_symmetry.space_group_name_H-M   'P 1'
#
loop_
_entity.id
_entity.type
_entity.pdbx_description
1 polymer ?
#
loop_
_entity_poly.entity_id
_entity_poly.type
_entity_poly.pdbx_seq_one_letter_code
_entity_poly.pdbx_strand_id
1 'polypeptide(L)'
;FEIDGTQYQSGSKWLSGIYNGGSYNSIRHNHVHHVGLDVPCESAGGAGIGVDSYYRGTKSEVIGNNVHDIGPLDCRFHHGIYISTEGRVRNNLIYRVAGAGIHLWHDANRVDVTGNTISTSGTGIVVGGGDYYHSKGPNDFTQVANNIVFDNRHGVIEQGDTGENNIYVNNLVFQNAVADWKLPEGRRHVGTIAAEPAFVEYSRTGTPDFRLSPRSPAIGKGVGGDKPEQDFQGKPRNKETGFDIGAYQH
;
A
#
# COMPACT_ATOMS: atom_id res chain seq x y z
N PHE A 1 11.44 12.84 -4.86
CA PHE A 1 12.74 12.94 -4.16
C PHE A 1 13.30 11.56 -3.89
N GLU A 2 14.61 11.47 -3.65
CA GLU A 2 15.27 10.26 -3.14
C GLU A 2 15.41 10.36 -1.62
N ILE A 3 15.02 9.31 -0.89
CA ILE A 3 15.16 9.18 0.55
C ILE A 3 15.83 7.83 0.84
N ASP A 4 17.16 7.85 1.01
CA ASP A 4 17.98 6.69 1.30
C ASP A 4 18.32 6.61 2.80
N GLY A 5 17.73 5.64 3.50
CA GLY A 5 17.99 5.39 4.92
C GLY A 5 19.38 4.83 5.24
N THR A 6 20.16 4.39 4.24
CA THR A 6 21.56 3.96 4.43
C THR A 6 22.51 5.14 4.65
N GLN A 7 22.20 6.33 4.12
CA GLN A 7 23.05 7.53 4.21
C GLN A 7 22.98 8.24 5.57
N TYR A 8 22.64 7.50 6.62
CA TYR A 8 22.48 8.04 7.97
C TYR A 8 23.83 8.44 8.58
N GLN A 9 24.03 9.74 8.83
CA GLN A 9 25.35 10.28 9.16
C GLN A 9 25.77 10.16 10.64
N SER A 10 24.90 10.50 11.62
CA SER A 10 25.17 10.28 13.05
C SER A 10 23.95 10.57 13.95
N GLY A 11 23.78 9.79 15.03
CA GLY A 11 22.69 9.91 16.02
C GLY A 11 21.67 8.74 16.01
N SER A 12 20.39 9.03 16.30
CA SER A 12 19.26 8.10 16.16
C SER A 12 18.85 7.85 14.70
N LYS A 13 18.93 6.59 14.23
CA LYS A 13 18.48 6.17 12.89
C LYS A 13 17.05 6.60 12.59
N TRP A 14 16.77 6.85 11.30
CA TRP A 14 15.42 7.21 10.84
C TRP A 14 14.48 6.00 10.90
N LEU A 15 13.37 6.15 11.63
CA LEU A 15 12.27 5.19 11.66
C LEU A 15 11.25 5.45 10.54
N SER A 16 11.17 6.70 10.06
CA SER A 16 10.28 7.10 8.97
C SER A 16 11.02 7.89 7.89
N GLY A 17 10.65 7.67 6.61
CA GLY A 17 11.26 8.34 5.46
C GLY A 17 10.62 9.70 5.17
N ILE A 18 9.32 9.71 4.88
CA ILE A 18 8.50 10.91 4.76
C ILE A 18 7.41 10.86 5.83
N TYR A 19 7.21 11.96 6.57
CA TYR A 19 6.13 12.10 7.55
C TYR A 19 5.31 13.36 7.26
N ASN A 20 3.98 13.23 7.28
CA ASN A 20 3.04 14.32 7.06
C ASN A 20 1.90 14.29 8.09
N GLY A 21 1.89 15.25 9.00
CA GLY A 21 0.75 15.53 9.90
C GLY A 21 -0.19 16.64 9.40
N GLY A 22 -0.03 17.09 8.14
CA GLY A 22 -0.80 18.16 7.53
C GLY A 22 -1.94 17.68 6.64
N SER A 23 -2.81 18.61 6.22
CA SER A 23 -4.01 18.33 5.44
C SER A 23 -3.87 18.72 3.97
N TYR A 24 -4.54 17.97 3.08
CA TYR A 24 -4.57 18.20 1.63
C TYR A 24 -3.19 18.20 0.95
N ASN A 25 -2.19 17.55 1.56
CA ASN A 25 -0.85 17.42 1.00
C ASN A 25 -0.78 16.27 0.00
N SER A 26 0.05 16.40 -1.04
CA SER A 26 0.23 15.36 -2.06
C SER A 26 1.70 14.90 -2.09
N ILE A 27 1.94 13.67 -1.64
CA ILE A 27 3.26 13.03 -1.59
C ILE A 27 3.39 12.17 -2.84
N ARG A 28 4.09 12.68 -3.86
CA ARG A 28 4.12 12.08 -5.19
C ARG A 28 5.52 11.81 -5.70
N HIS A 29 5.68 10.71 -6.45
CA HIS A 29 6.89 10.42 -7.24
C HIS A 29 8.20 10.53 -6.42
N ASN A 30 8.16 10.00 -5.20
CA ASN A 30 9.33 9.79 -4.35
C ASN A 30 9.78 8.34 -4.42
N HIS A 31 11.07 8.15 -4.19
CA HIS A 31 11.68 6.86 -3.96
C HIS A 31 12.21 6.90 -2.52
N VAL A 32 11.66 6.03 -1.67
CA VAL A 32 11.97 5.92 -0.25
C VAL A 32 12.45 4.51 0.02
N HIS A 33 13.67 4.36 0.54
CA HIS A 33 14.24 3.03 0.72
C HIS A 33 15.20 2.89 1.90
N HIS A 34 15.35 1.63 2.34
CA HIS A 34 16.33 1.22 3.36
C HIS A 34 16.15 1.95 4.71
N VAL A 35 14.90 2.27 5.06
CA VAL A 35 14.55 3.00 6.29
C VAL A 35 14.37 2.01 7.44
N GLY A 36 15.14 2.19 8.51
CA GLY A 36 15.00 1.41 9.74
C GLY A 36 15.32 -0.08 9.62
N LEU A 37 16.26 -0.49 8.75
CA LEU A 37 16.59 -1.91 8.54
C LEU A 37 17.25 -2.59 9.75
N ASP A 38 18.13 -1.88 10.47
CA ASP A 38 18.79 -2.39 11.68
C ASP A 38 18.48 -1.47 12.88
N VAL A 39 17.22 -1.55 13.33
CA VAL A 39 16.71 -1.06 14.61
C VAL A 39 15.98 -2.20 15.34
N PRO A 40 15.78 -2.14 16.67
CA PRO A 40 14.94 -3.10 17.38
C PRO A 40 13.48 -3.06 16.89
N CYS A 41 12.79 -4.20 16.90
CA CYS A 41 11.36 -4.22 16.62
C CYS A 41 10.54 -3.77 17.84
N GLU A 42 10.17 -2.49 17.88
CA GLU A 42 9.44 -1.87 18.97
C GLU A 42 8.08 -1.32 18.51
N SER A 43 7.13 -1.18 19.45
CA SER A 43 5.78 -0.70 19.15
C SER A 43 5.70 0.77 18.72
N ALA A 44 6.78 1.54 18.90
CA ALA A 44 6.90 2.88 18.32
C ALA A 44 6.86 2.86 16.78
N GLY A 45 7.36 1.76 16.19
CA GLY A 45 7.26 1.48 14.76
C GLY A 45 7.91 2.52 13.85
N GLY A 46 7.44 2.55 12.61
CA GLY A 46 7.93 3.49 11.59
C GLY A 46 7.25 3.27 10.24
N ALA A 47 7.44 4.19 9.30
CA ALA A 47 6.90 4.03 7.95
C ALA A 47 7.77 4.68 6.87
N GLY A 48 7.88 4.05 5.70
CA GLY A 48 8.48 4.68 4.52
C GLY A 48 7.79 6.01 4.22
N ILE A 49 6.46 6.02 4.18
CA ILE A 49 5.63 7.22 4.13
C ILE A 49 4.54 7.13 5.20
N GLY A 50 4.55 8.05 6.17
CA GLY A 50 3.51 8.20 7.18
C GLY A 50 2.63 9.44 6.92
N VAL A 51 1.31 9.24 6.88
CA VAL A 51 0.29 10.31 6.87
C VAL A 51 -0.54 10.19 8.14
N ASP A 52 -0.41 11.18 9.01
CA ASP A 52 -0.87 11.12 10.40
C ASP A 52 -2.01 12.12 10.69
N SER A 53 -2.98 11.67 11.48
CA SER A 53 -4.13 12.39 12.00
C SER A 53 -3.90 12.97 13.39
N TYR A 54 -2.83 12.60 14.10
CA TYR A 54 -2.58 13.01 15.49
C TYR A 54 -2.62 14.54 15.66
N TYR A 55 -2.06 15.28 14.71
CA TYR A 55 -2.12 16.75 14.63
C TYR A 55 -3.27 17.29 13.76
N ARG A 56 -4.34 16.49 13.57
CA ARG A 56 -5.55 16.78 12.76
C ARG A 56 -5.32 16.87 11.25
N GLY A 57 -4.25 16.26 10.74
CA GLY A 57 -4.01 16.08 9.31
C GLY A 57 -5.10 15.23 8.63
N THR A 58 -5.55 15.64 7.44
CA THR A 58 -6.59 14.91 6.71
C THR A 58 -6.56 15.12 5.19
N LYS A 59 -7.13 14.16 4.44
CA LYS A 59 -7.33 14.22 2.98
C LYS A 59 -6.04 14.45 2.19
N SER A 60 -4.95 13.86 2.66
CA SER A 60 -3.68 13.84 1.93
C SER A 60 -3.62 12.65 0.97
N GLU A 61 -2.83 12.78 -0.09
CA GLU A 61 -2.68 11.79 -1.15
C GLU A 61 -1.23 11.29 -1.21
N VAL A 62 -1.05 9.97 -1.39
CA VAL A 62 0.25 9.31 -1.59
C VAL A 62 0.21 8.61 -2.95
N ILE A 63 0.86 9.20 -3.97
CA ILE A 63 0.66 8.80 -5.37
C ILE A 63 1.98 8.49 -6.10
N GLY A 64 2.08 7.27 -6.65
CA GLY A 64 3.16 6.92 -7.57
C GLY A 64 4.55 6.95 -6.95
N ASN A 65 4.67 6.59 -5.66
CA ASN A 65 5.94 6.48 -4.95
C ASN A 65 6.49 5.04 -5.05
N ASN A 66 7.82 4.92 -5.05
CA ASN A 66 8.55 3.66 -4.90
C ASN A 66 9.00 3.51 -3.44
N VAL A 67 8.46 2.56 -2.69
CA VAL A 67 8.71 2.42 -1.25
C VAL A 67 9.16 1.00 -0.93
N HIS A 68 10.43 0.80 -0.59
CA HIS A 68 10.95 -0.55 -0.38
C HIS A 68 12.07 -0.69 0.64
N ASP A 69 12.32 -1.91 1.12
CA ASP A 69 13.32 -2.20 2.17
C ASP A 69 13.04 -1.34 3.42
N ILE A 70 11.88 -1.56 4.04
CA ILE A 70 11.42 -0.78 5.19
C ILE A 70 11.25 -1.66 6.43
N GLY A 71 11.95 -1.28 7.50
CA GLY A 71 11.89 -1.92 8.81
C GLY A 71 12.81 -3.13 8.97
N PRO A 72 13.03 -3.57 10.23
CA PRO A 72 13.86 -4.73 10.52
C PRO A 72 13.10 -6.03 10.25
N LEU A 73 13.84 -7.11 9.96
CA LEU A 73 13.26 -8.43 9.68
C LEU A 73 12.24 -8.88 10.74
N ASP A 74 11.18 -9.54 10.29
CA ASP A 74 10.05 -10.04 11.09
C ASP A 74 9.31 -9.00 11.95
N CYS A 75 9.48 -7.69 11.69
CA CYS A 75 8.85 -6.65 12.48
C CYS A 75 7.49 -6.15 11.97
N ARG A 76 6.42 -6.46 12.71
CA ARG A 76 5.04 -6.04 12.39
C ARG A 76 4.74 -4.54 12.49
N PHE A 77 5.63 -3.73 13.09
CA PHE A 77 5.38 -2.32 13.40
C PHE A 77 6.01 -1.32 12.40
N HIS A 78 6.77 -1.80 11.40
CA HIS A 78 7.32 -0.96 10.35
C HIS A 78 6.57 -1.17 9.03
N HIS A 79 6.12 -0.08 8.41
CA HIS A 79 5.16 -0.09 7.32
C HIS A 79 5.69 0.59 6.06
N GLY A 80 5.14 0.25 4.88
CA GLY A 80 5.51 0.90 3.63
C GLY A 80 4.89 2.30 3.59
N ILE A 81 3.56 2.31 3.46
CA ILE A 81 2.71 3.48 3.57
C ILE A 81 1.76 3.29 4.76
N TYR A 82 1.77 4.21 5.71
CA TYR A 82 0.88 4.23 6.87
C TYR A 82 -0.05 5.45 6.76
N ILE A 83 -1.36 5.24 6.81
CA ILE A 83 -2.37 6.31 6.73
C ILE A 83 -3.32 6.18 7.92
N SER A 84 -3.44 7.24 8.72
CA SER A 84 -4.35 7.27 9.87
C SER A 84 -5.56 8.20 9.69
N THR A 85 -5.94 8.54 8.46
CA THR A 85 -6.99 9.55 8.16
C THR A 85 -7.70 9.24 6.84
N GLU A 86 -8.73 10.01 6.49
CA GLU A 86 -9.27 10.07 5.12
C GLU A 86 -8.15 10.46 4.14
N GLY A 87 -8.10 9.83 2.97
CA GLY A 87 -7.02 10.08 2.01
C GLY A 87 -7.00 9.14 0.82
N ARG A 88 -5.91 9.15 0.07
CA ARG A 88 -5.76 8.36 -1.16
C ARG A 88 -4.36 7.76 -1.24
N VAL A 89 -4.27 6.47 -1.52
CA VAL A 89 -3.01 5.74 -1.74
C VAL A 89 -3.09 5.11 -3.12
N ARG A 90 -2.45 5.72 -4.13
CA ARG A 90 -2.67 5.34 -5.53
C ARG A 90 -1.38 5.12 -6.34
N ASN A 91 -1.36 4.13 -7.23
CA ASN A 91 -0.21 3.81 -8.11
C ASN A 91 1.15 3.57 -7.42
N ASN A 92 1.21 3.36 -6.11
CA ASN A 92 2.49 3.18 -5.45
C ASN A 92 3.05 1.78 -5.73
N LEU A 93 4.36 1.70 -5.88
CA LEU A 93 5.10 0.44 -5.92
C LEU A 93 5.71 0.22 -4.54
N ILE A 94 5.40 -0.90 -3.90
CA ILE A 94 5.74 -1.16 -2.50
C ILE A 94 6.27 -2.59 -2.36
N TYR A 95 7.47 -2.79 -1.82
CA TYR A 95 7.99 -4.15 -1.63
C TYR A 95 9.03 -4.28 -0.52
N ARG A 96 9.22 -5.50 0.00
CA ARG A 96 10.16 -5.79 1.10
C ARG A 96 9.92 -4.89 2.32
N VAL A 97 8.69 -4.89 2.81
CA VAL A 97 8.30 -4.19 4.04
C VAL A 97 8.12 -5.22 5.17
N ALA A 98 8.74 -4.97 6.32
CA ALA A 98 8.68 -5.87 7.47
C ALA A 98 7.24 -6.17 7.95
N GLY A 99 6.44 -5.11 8.10
CA GLY A 99 5.02 -5.18 8.44
C GLY A 99 4.12 -5.09 7.20
N ALA A 100 3.05 -4.30 7.31
CA ALA A 100 2.15 -4.07 6.18
C ALA A 100 2.71 -3.08 5.15
N GLY A 101 2.64 -3.43 3.87
CA GLY A 101 3.01 -2.55 2.75
C GLY A 101 2.12 -1.31 2.67
N ILE A 102 0.80 -1.48 2.84
CA ILE A 102 -0.14 -0.38 3.12
C ILE A 102 -0.87 -0.71 4.43
N HIS A 103 -0.82 0.20 5.41
CA HIS A 103 -1.54 0.08 6.68
C HIS A 103 -2.49 1.26 6.87
N LEU A 104 -3.78 0.96 7.03
CA LEU A 104 -4.80 1.91 7.47
C LEU A 104 -5.08 1.69 8.96
N TRP A 105 -4.72 2.67 9.80
CA TRP A 105 -4.88 2.74 11.27
C TRP A 105 -4.32 4.13 11.67
N HIS A 106 -4.77 4.92 12.65
CA HIS A 106 -5.85 4.84 13.64
C HIS A 106 -7.20 5.35 13.11
N ASP A 107 -7.33 6.65 12.78
CA ASP A 107 -8.59 7.29 12.33
C ASP A 107 -8.92 7.07 10.83
N ALA A 108 -8.27 6.09 10.20
CA ALA A 108 -8.44 5.81 8.79
C ALA A 108 -9.89 5.38 8.50
N ASN A 109 -10.51 6.06 7.55
CA ASN A 109 -11.84 5.78 7.00
C ASN A 109 -11.93 6.48 5.63
N ARG A 110 -12.82 6.06 4.73
CA ARG A 110 -13.00 6.70 3.40
C ARG A 110 -11.68 6.84 2.62
N VAL A 111 -10.85 5.80 2.64
CA VAL A 111 -9.56 5.81 1.94
C VAL A 111 -9.68 5.13 0.58
N ASP A 112 -9.19 5.78 -0.49
CA ASP A 112 -9.06 5.13 -1.80
C ASP A 112 -7.68 4.48 -1.91
N VAL A 113 -7.59 3.16 -1.78
CA VAL A 113 -6.37 2.36 -2.00
C VAL A 113 -6.46 1.74 -3.39
N THR A 114 -5.97 2.45 -4.42
CA THR A 114 -6.21 2.05 -5.82
C THR A 114 -4.99 1.96 -6.73
N GLY A 115 -4.89 0.88 -7.50
CA GLY A 115 -3.83 0.75 -8.51
C GLY A 115 -2.41 0.54 -7.94
N ASN A 116 -2.24 0.11 -6.69
CA ASN A 116 -0.90 -0.10 -6.12
C ASN A 116 -0.38 -1.52 -6.45
N THR A 117 0.94 -1.71 -6.48
CA THR A 117 1.57 -3.05 -6.51
C THR A 117 2.34 -3.27 -5.22
N ILE A 118 1.94 -4.29 -4.44
CA ILE A 118 2.54 -4.62 -3.13
C ILE A 118 3.06 -6.05 -3.11
N SER A 119 4.34 -6.23 -2.76
CA SER A 119 4.97 -7.56 -2.72
C SER A 119 5.98 -7.78 -1.60
N THR A 120 6.33 -9.04 -1.33
CA THR A 120 7.41 -9.43 -0.42
C THR A 120 7.31 -8.84 1.00
N SER A 121 6.10 -8.53 1.47
CA SER A 121 5.87 -7.82 2.74
C SER A 121 5.20 -8.70 3.80
N GLY A 122 5.22 -8.29 5.07
CA GLY A 122 4.53 -9.00 6.17
C GLY A 122 3.01 -9.08 5.95
N THR A 123 2.40 -8.00 5.49
CA THR A 123 1.05 -7.97 4.92
C THR A 123 1.05 -7.08 3.68
N GLY A 124 0.24 -7.38 2.68
CA GLY A 124 0.06 -6.51 1.52
C GLY A 124 -0.69 -5.23 1.91
N ILE A 125 -1.96 -5.38 2.25
CA ILE A 125 -2.85 -4.28 2.64
C ILE A 125 -3.59 -4.64 3.94
N VAL A 126 -3.53 -3.76 4.94
CA VAL A 126 -4.37 -3.82 6.15
C VAL A 126 -5.38 -2.68 6.07
N VAL A 127 -6.66 -3.03 6.00
CA VAL A 127 -7.77 -2.10 6.24
C VAL A 127 -8.17 -2.22 7.71
N GLY A 128 -7.82 -1.24 8.53
CA GLY A 128 -8.10 -1.30 9.95
C GLY A 128 -8.43 0.03 10.61
N GLY A 129 -8.94 -0.07 11.83
CA GLY A 129 -9.34 1.05 12.67
C GLY A 129 -9.31 0.64 14.13
N GLY A 130 -9.02 1.60 15.00
CA GLY A 130 -8.87 1.39 16.44
C GLY A 130 -7.96 2.46 17.04
N ASP A 131 -7.88 2.48 18.37
CA ASP A 131 -7.00 3.39 19.14
C ASP A 131 -7.12 4.88 18.70
N TYR A 132 -8.33 5.32 18.35
CA TYR A 132 -8.61 6.58 17.65
C TYR A 132 -8.04 7.82 18.34
N TYR A 133 -7.51 8.77 17.54
CA TYR A 133 -7.05 10.06 18.06
C TYR A 133 -8.16 11.12 18.00
N HIS A 134 -8.92 11.17 16.90
CA HIS A 134 -9.95 12.21 16.69
C HIS A 134 -11.27 11.70 16.10
N SER A 135 -11.26 10.56 15.42
CA SER A 135 -12.48 9.92 14.91
C SER A 135 -13.18 9.12 16.02
N LYS A 136 -14.31 8.49 15.66
CA LYS A 136 -14.98 7.49 16.51
C LYS A 136 -15.02 6.11 15.83
N GLY A 137 -14.27 5.96 14.73
CA GLY A 137 -14.37 4.81 13.84
C GLY A 137 -15.76 4.53 13.29
N PRO A 138 -15.97 3.30 12.78
CA PRO A 138 -14.92 2.34 12.41
C PRO A 138 -14.20 2.79 11.10
N ASN A 139 -13.20 2.04 10.63
CA ASN A 139 -12.72 2.21 9.25
C ASN A 139 -13.79 1.71 8.28
N ASP A 140 -14.54 2.65 7.72
CA ASP A 140 -15.70 2.40 6.86
C ASP A 140 -15.63 3.20 5.55
N PHE A 141 -16.36 2.75 4.53
CA PHE A 141 -16.37 3.31 3.17
C PHE A 141 -14.98 3.39 2.51
N THR A 142 -14.01 2.59 2.96
CA THR A 142 -12.69 2.47 2.31
C THR A 142 -12.82 1.58 1.07
N GLN A 143 -12.22 2.02 -0.04
CA GLN A 143 -12.21 1.28 -1.30
C GLN A 143 -10.81 0.74 -1.60
N VAL A 144 -10.68 -0.59 -1.68
CA VAL A 144 -9.47 -1.28 -2.13
C VAL A 144 -9.73 -1.83 -3.52
N ALA A 145 -9.18 -1.21 -4.57
CA ALA A 145 -9.47 -1.58 -5.95
C ALA A 145 -8.25 -1.59 -6.88
N ASN A 146 -8.25 -2.48 -7.88
CA ASN A 146 -7.20 -2.53 -8.90
C ASN A 146 -5.77 -2.70 -8.36
N ASN A 147 -5.56 -3.23 -7.16
CA ASN A 147 -4.22 -3.46 -6.62
C ASN A 147 -3.69 -4.84 -7.03
N ILE A 148 -2.38 -4.96 -7.26
CA ILE A 148 -1.67 -6.25 -7.23
C ILE A 148 -1.13 -6.46 -5.83
N VAL A 149 -1.48 -7.57 -5.19
CA VAL A 149 -1.04 -7.95 -3.84
C VAL A 149 -0.48 -9.37 -3.90
N PHE A 150 0.83 -9.48 -4.03
CA PHE A 150 1.50 -10.71 -4.47
C PHE A 150 2.68 -11.12 -3.59
N ASP A 151 2.78 -12.40 -3.24
CA ASP A 151 3.98 -12.97 -2.61
C ASP A 151 4.37 -12.34 -1.24
N ASN A 152 3.36 -11.83 -0.51
CA ASN A 152 3.47 -11.36 0.87
C ASN A 152 3.22 -12.53 1.86
N ARG A 153 3.37 -12.31 3.17
CA ARG A 153 2.91 -13.31 4.17
C ARG A 153 1.38 -13.33 4.28
N HIS A 154 0.74 -12.16 4.31
CA HIS A 154 -0.72 -12.02 4.16
C HIS A 154 -1.03 -11.07 2.99
N GLY A 155 -2.10 -11.33 2.24
CA GLY A 155 -2.53 -10.47 1.13
C GLY A 155 -3.28 -9.23 1.62
N VAL A 156 -4.60 -9.26 1.54
CA VAL A 156 -5.49 -8.20 2.05
C VAL A 156 -6.22 -8.69 3.30
N ILE A 157 -6.12 -7.93 4.40
CA ILE A 157 -6.79 -8.25 5.66
C ILE A 157 -7.59 -7.05 6.18
N GLU A 158 -8.67 -7.35 6.90
CA GLU A 158 -9.30 -6.39 7.81
C GLU A 158 -8.82 -6.68 9.26
N GLN A 159 -8.62 -5.61 10.04
CA GLN A 159 -8.15 -5.71 11.43
C GLN A 159 -8.78 -4.63 12.31
N GLY A 160 -9.15 -5.00 13.54
CA GLY A 160 -9.81 -4.07 14.48
C GLY A 160 -11.22 -3.71 14.04
N ASP A 161 -11.59 -2.46 14.26
CA ASP A 161 -12.91 -1.91 14.00
C ASP A 161 -13.07 -1.52 12.53
N THR A 162 -13.82 -2.31 11.76
CA THR A 162 -14.06 -2.09 10.33
C THR A 162 -15.57 -2.05 10.04
N GLY A 163 -16.02 -1.01 9.34
CA GLY A 163 -17.44 -0.77 9.02
C GLY A 163 -17.89 -1.52 7.77
N GLU A 164 -19.18 -1.81 7.67
CA GLU A 164 -19.74 -2.76 6.69
C GLU A 164 -19.60 -2.31 5.22
N ASN A 165 -19.33 -1.03 4.95
CA ASN A 165 -19.34 -0.42 3.62
C ASN A 165 -17.96 -0.39 2.94
N ASN A 166 -16.95 -1.11 3.46
CA ASN A 166 -15.67 -1.29 2.78
C ASN A 166 -15.82 -2.15 1.51
N ILE A 167 -15.18 -1.70 0.41
CA ILE A 167 -15.34 -2.28 -0.93
C ILE A 167 -14.02 -2.87 -1.44
N TYR A 168 -14.04 -4.15 -1.82
CA TYR A 168 -12.90 -4.88 -2.37
C TYR A 168 -13.21 -5.32 -3.80
N VAL A 169 -12.63 -4.65 -4.80
CA VAL A 169 -13.05 -4.85 -6.21
C VAL A 169 -11.88 -4.90 -7.20
N ASN A 170 -11.85 -5.92 -8.06
CA ASN A 170 -10.88 -6.10 -9.14
C ASN A 170 -9.41 -5.99 -8.69
N ASN A 171 -9.08 -6.54 -7.52
CA ASN A 171 -7.68 -6.71 -7.09
C ASN A 171 -7.14 -8.05 -7.60
N LEU A 172 -5.88 -8.08 -8.02
CA LEU A 172 -5.14 -9.34 -8.21
C LEU A 172 -4.48 -9.66 -6.87
N VAL A 173 -4.86 -10.77 -6.25
CA VAL A 173 -4.33 -11.19 -4.94
C VAL A 173 -3.98 -12.67 -5.03
N PHE A 174 -2.70 -12.98 -4.92
CA PHE A 174 -2.16 -14.31 -5.21
C PHE A 174 -0.83 -14.59 -4.49
N GLN A 175 -0.56 -15.86 -4.21
CA GLN A 175 0.68 -16.36 -3.60
C GLN A 175 0.99 -15.75 -2.21
N ASN A 176 0.01 -15.25 -1.46
CA ASN A 176 0.28 -14.73 -0.13
C ASN A 176 0.32 -15.87 0.91
N ALA A 177 1.48 -16.10 1.51
CA ALA A 177 1.89 -17.39 2.08
C ALA A 177 0.99 -17.99 3.18
N VAL A 178 0.27 -17.15 3.94
CA VAL A 178 -0.68 -17.60 4.97
C VAL A 178 -2.13 -17.47 4.49
N ALA A 179 -2.47 -16.38 3.80
CA ALA A 179 -3.77 -16.18 3.18
C ALA A 179 -3.73 -14.99 2.20
N ASP A 180 -4.36 -15.15 1.03
CA ASP A 180 -4.65 -14.05 0.10
C ASP A 180 -5.66 -13.07 0.70
N TRP A 181 -6.70 -13.57 1.37
CA TRP A 181 -7.75 -12.75 1.99
C TRP A 181 -7.99 -13.18 3.44
N LYS A 182 -8.11 -12.21 4.34
CA LYS A 182 -8.62 -12.42 5.71
C LYS A 182 -9.56 -11.27 6.10
N LEU A 183 -10.82 -11.42 5.69
CA LEU A 183 -11.90 -10.48 6.01
C LEU A 183 -12.85 -11.11 7.05
N PRO A 184 -13.57 -10.31 7.86
CA PRO A 184 -14.67 -10.76 8.69
C PRO A 184 -15.74 -11.54 7.92
N GLU A 185 -16.55 -12.31 8.65
CA GLU A 185 -17.69 -13.02 8.07
C GLU A 185 -18.66 -12.06 7.37
N GLY A 186 -19.28 -12.51 6.29
CA GLY A 186 -20.19 -11.71 5.46
C GLY A 186 -19.51 -10.75 4.47
N ARG A 187 -18.22 -10.40 4.68
CA ARG A 187 -17.46 -9.56 3.73
C ARG A 187 -17.18 -10.29 2.43
N ARG A 188 -17.12 -9.53 1.33
CA ARG A 188 -16.93 -10.06 -0.02
C ARG A 188 -15.98 -9.20 -0.82
N HIS A 189 -15.14 -9.86 -1.60
CA HIS A 189 -14.36 -9.25 -2.69
C HIS A 189 -14.96 -9.69 -4.03
N VAL A 190 -14.96 -8.79 -5.01
CA VAL A 190 -15.61 -8.99 -6.33
C VAL A 190 -14.60 -8.78 -7.45
N GLY A 191 -14.66 -9.61 -8.50
CA GLY A 191 -13.75 -9.48 -9.65
C GLY A 191 -12.29 -9.79 -9.36
N THR A 192 -11.98 -10.40 -8.21
CA THR A 192 -10.61 -10.75 -7.81
C THR A 192 -9.95 -11.72 -8.80
N ILE A 193 -8.68 -11.46 -9.11
CA ILE A 193 -7.85 -12.35 -9.90
C ILE A 193 -6.88 -13.09 -8.97
N ALA A 194 -7.06 -14.40 -8.84
CA ALA A 194 -6.16 -15.28 -8.09
C ALA A 194 -5.24 -16.04 -9.06
N ALA A 195 -4.29 -15.32 -9.65
CA ALA A 195 -3.33 -15.85 -10.61
C ALA A 195 -2.02 -15.06 -10.56
N GLU A 196 -0.93 -15.68 -11.02
CA GLU A 196 0.39 -15.07 -11.17
C GLU A 196 0.33 -13.73 -11.94
N PRO A 197 0.80 -12.60 -11.36
CA PRO A 197 0.85 -11.31 -12.05
C PRO A 197 1.60 -11.32 -13.38
N ALA A 198 2.60 -12.20 -13.53
CA ALA A 198 3.45 -12.30 -14.71
C ALA A 198 4.10 -10.95 -15.07
N PHE A 199 4.87 -10.43 -14.11
CA PHE A 199 5.76 -9.29 -14.31
C PHE A 199 6.84 -9.56 -15.38
N VAL A 200 7.52 -8.50 -15.84
CA VAL A 200 8.67 -8.62 -16.76
C VAL A 200 9.82 -9.37 -16.10
N GLU A 201 10.18 -9.01 -14.87
CA GLU A 201 11.16 -9.72 -14.06
C GLU A 201 10.78 -9.60 -12.58
N TYR A 202 10.68 -10.71 -11.84
CA TYR A 202 10.37 -10.68 -10.41
C TYR A 202 11.47 -11.33 -9.59
N SER A 203 11.87 -10.66 -8.50
CA SER A 203 12.82 -11.18 -7.54
C SER A 203 12.50 -10.66 -6.14
N ARG A 204 12.43 -11.59 -5.18
CA ARG A 204 12.25 -11.27 -3.75
C ARG A 204 13.45 -10.53 -3.13
N THR A 205 14.65 -10.66 -3.70
CA THR A 205 15.91 -10.18 -3.10
C THR A 205 16.76 -9.30 -4.02
N GLY A 206 16.52 -9.31 -5.33
CA GLY A 206 17.20 -8.45 -6.31
C GLY A 206 16.46 -7.14 -6.58
N THR A 207 16.66 -6.61 -7.78
CA THR A 207 15.91 -5.45 -8.30
C THR A 207 14.77 -5.95 -9.20
N PRO A 208 13.53 -6.08 -8.70
CA PRO A 208 12.40 -6.52 -9.52
C PRO A 208 11.95 -5.44 -10.53
N ASP A 209 11.45 -5.90 -11.68
CA ASP A 209 10.75 -5.10 -12.68
C ASP A 209 9.27 -5.48 -12.73
N PHE A 210 8.48 -4.74 -11.93
CA PHE A 210 7.04 -4.94 -11.76
C PHE A 210 6.18 -4.45 -12.94
N ARG A 211 6.78 -4.07 -14.08
CA ARG A 211 6.02 -3.87 -15.33
C ARG A 211 5.33 -5.18 -15.72
N LEU A 212 4.14 -5.08 -16.31
CA LEU A 212 3.36 -6.24 -16.73
C LEU A 212 3.94 -6.83 -18.03
N SER A 213 4.13 -8.14 -18.10
CA SER A 213 4.42 -8.81 -19.37
C SER A 213 3.14 -8.96 -20.21
N PRO A 214 3.22 -9.15 -21.54
CA PRO A 214 2.04 -9.33 -22.41
C PRO A 214 1.14 -10.53 -22.08
N ARG A 215 1.54 -11.40 -21.15
CA ARG A 215 0.75 -12.55 -20.65
C ARG A 215 0.04 -12.26 -19.32
N SER A 216 0.20 -11.06 -18.76
CA SER A 216 -0.32 -10.73 -17.44
C SER A 216 -1.85 -10.77 -17.40
N PRO A 217 -2.46 -11.47 -16.42
CA PRO A 217 -3.90 -11.47 -16.24
C PRO A 217 -4.43 -10.14 -15.71
N ALA A 218 -3.56 -9.21 -15.29
CA ALA A 218 -3.92 -7.88 -14.84
C ALA A 218 -4.33 -6.92 -15.98
N ILE A 219 -3.93 -7.22 -17.23
CA ILE A 219 -4.11 -6.33 -18.39
C ILE A 219 -5.60 -6.17 -18.73
N GLY A 220 -6.07 -4.92 -18.77
CA GLY A 220 -7.45 -4.55 -19.09
C GLY A 220 -8.51 -5.06 -18.10
N LYS A 221 -8.13 -5.42 -16.87
CA LYS A 221 -9.05 -5.98 -15.85
C LYS A 221 -9.41 -5.04 -14.70
N GLY A 222 -8.84 -3.84 -14.65
CA GLY A 222 -9.17 -2.83 -13.64
C GLY A 222 -10.55 -2.19 -13.87
N VAL A 223 -11.20 -1.76 -12.79
CA VAL A 223 -12.41 -0.93 -12.86
C VAL A 223 -12.07 0.55 -13.03
N GLY A 224 -12.87 1.27 -13.82
CA GLY A 224 -12.57 2.66 -14.20
C GLY A 224 -12.96 3.74 -13.18
N GLY A 225 -13.56 3.38 -12.03
CA GLY A 225 -13.97 4.32 -10.98
C GLY A 225 -12.80 4.76 -10.10
N ASP A 226 -12.75 6.06 -9.77
CA ASP A 226 -11.73 6.72 -8.93
C ASP A 226 -10.26 6.28 -9.13
N LYS A 227 -9.93 5.98 -10.39
CA LYS A 227 -8.57 5.68 -10.85
C LYS A 227 -7.71 6.95 -10.96
N PRO A 228 -6.39 6.83 -10.83
CA PRO A 228 -5.45 7.80 -11.40
C PRO A 228 -5.56 7.89 -12.93
N GLU A 229 -5.31 9.08 -13.48
CA GLU A 229 -5.32 9.33 -14.93
C GLU A 229 -4.12 8.73 -15.68
N GLN A 230 -3.03 8.47 -14.95
CA GLN A 230 -1.78 7.90 -15.45
C GLN A 230 -1.36 6.73 -14.55
N ASP A 231 -0.39 5.92 -14.97
CA ASP A 231 0.25 4.88 -14.16
C ASP A 231 1.48 5.41 -13.37
N PHE A 232 2.26 4.51 -12.76
CA PHE A 232 3.51 4.84 -12.07
C PHE A 232 4.58 5.50 -12.97
N GLN A 233 4.59 5.24 -14.27
CA GLN A 233 5.54 5.79 -15.26
C GLN A 233 4.95 6.94 -16.11
N GLY A 234 3.73 7.39 -15.83
CA GLY A 234 3.05 8.45 -16.58
C GLY A 234 2.25 7.97 -17.80
N LYS A 235 2.12 6.66 -18.05
CA LYS A 235 1.30 6.11 -19.14
C LYS A 235 -0.20 6.39 -18.89
N PRO A 236 -0.98 6.87 -19.87
CA PRO A 236 -2.40 7.15 -19.67
C PRO A 236 -3.26 5.93 -19.35
N ARG A 237 -4.20 6.10 -18.42
CA ARG A 237 -5.25 5.14 -18.06
C ARG A 237 -6.62 5.69 -18.48
N ASN A 238 -7.04 5.41 -19.71
CA ASN A 238 -8.28 5.93 -20.29
C ASN A 238 -9.12 4.81 -20.93
N LYS A 239 -10.21 5.13 -21.62
CA LYS A 239 -11.09 4.09 -22.20
C LYS A 239 -10.45 3.40 -23.40
N GLU A 240 -9.48 4.06 -24.00
CA GLU A 240 -8.78 3.69 -25.22
C GLU A 240 -7.59 2.75 -24.91
N THR A 241 -6.86 2.99 -23.81
CA THR A 241 -5.80 2.12 -23.28
C THR A 241 -6.31 1.03 -22.35
N GLY A 242 -7.50 1.22 -21.77
CA GLY A 242 -8.04 0.34 -20.73
C GLY A 242 -7.46 0.64 -19.35
N PHE A 243 -7.73 -0.27 -18.41
CA PHE A 243 -7.26 -0.16 -17.04
C PHE A 243 -6.59 -1.46 -16.61
N ASP A 244 -5.29 -1.42 -16.37
CA ASP A 244 -4.57 -2.57 -15.82
C ASP A 244 -4.61 -2.54 -14.28
N ILE A 245 -4.65 -3.71 -13.67
CA ILE A 245 -4.52 -3.86 -12.22
C ILE A 245 -3.03 -3.69 -11.84
N GLY A 246 -2.75 -2.97 -10.75
CA GLY A 246 -1.40 -2.69 -10.25
C GLY A 246 -0.86 -1.33 -10.67
N ALA A 247 0.38 -1.03 -10.25
CA ALA A 247 1.02 0.28 -10.41
C ALA A 247 1.29 0.68 -11.87
N TYR A 248 1.50 -0.30 -12.74
CA TYR A 248 1.87 -0.11 -14.15
C TYR A 248 0.71 -0.34 -15.10
N GLN A 249 0.77 0.31 -16.27
CA GLN A 249 -0.02 0.02 -17.46
C GLN A 249 0.90 -0.63 -18.50
N HIS A 250 0.41 -1.61 -19.24
CA HIS A 250 1.13 -2.31 -20.31
C HIS A 250 1.21 -1.46 -21.60
#